data_AF-A0A2G2A5T3-F1
#
_entry.id   AF-A0A2G2A5T3-F1
#
_cell.length_a   1.000
_cell.length_b   1.000
_cell.length_c   1.000
_cell.angle_alpha   90.00
_cell.angle_beta   90.00
_cell.angle_gamma   90.00
#
_symmetry.space_group_name_H-M   'P 1'
#
loop_
_entity.id
_entity.type
_entity.pdbx_description
1 polymer ?
#
loop_
_entity_poly.entity_id
_entity_poly.type
_entity_poly.pdbx_seq_one_letter_code
_entity_poly.pdbx_strand_id
1 'polypeptide(L)'
;MIISSGFPERDRAQIAALYWEAFGQKLGRVMGPRDRALQFFEAVLDPAHAICAHTANGDLLGVAGFKTHTGALVGGGMGNLARVYGWVGAMWRVALLALLERDTENDRFLMDGIFVAPAARGQGVGTALLDAIADKARSRGHSEVRLDVIDTNPRARALYERQGFVAIKTQDLGVLRHVFRFDSATTMVRDLC
;
A
#
# COMPACT_ATOMS: atom_id res chain seq x y z
N MET A 1 18.81 -11.44 3.66
CA MET A 1 17.68 -10.73 3.00
C MET A 1 18.28 -9.64 2.14
N ILE A 2 17.77 -9.48 0.93
CA ILE A 2 18.22 -8.47 -0.05
C ILE A 2 17.07 -7.49 -0.24
N ILE A 3 17.35 -6.19 -0.14
CA ILE A 3 16.38 -5.13 -0.41
C ILE A 3 16.65 -4.56 -1.80
N SER A 4 15.60 -4.40 -2.60
CA SER A 4 15.68 -3.89 -3.96
C SER A 4 14.59 -2.84 -4.22
N SER A 5 14.91 -1.85 -5.06
CA SER A 5 13.92 -0.92 -5.59
C SER A 5 13.25 -1.56 -6.80
N GLY A 6 11.92 -1.63 -6.76
CA GLY A 6 11.09 -2.31 -7.74
C GLY A 6 11.12 -3.82 -7.71
N PHE A 7 10.39 -4.44 -8.63
CA PHE A 7 10.29 -5.89 -8.73
C PHE A 7 10.31 -6.36 -10.20
N PRO A 8 10.86 -7.56 -10.47
CA PRO A 8 10.80 -8.18 -11.79
C PRO A 8 9.38 -8.69 -12.10
N GLU A 9 9.05 -8.81 -13.39
CA GLU A 9 7.73 -9.28 -13.85
C GLU A 9 7.31 -10.64 -13.28
N ARG A 10 8.27 -11.52 -12.98
CA ARG A 10 8.01 -12.83 -12.34
C ARG A 10 7.35 -12.71 -10.96
N ASP A 11 7.55 -11.60 -10.25
CA ASP A 11 7.00 -11.39 -8.90
C ASP A 11 5.58 -10.79 -8.95
N ARG A 12 5.16 -10.23 -10.10
CA ARG A 12 3.93 -9.44 -10.24
C ARG A 12 2.68 -10.17 -9.74
N ALA A 13 2.48 -11.41 -10.16
CA ALA A 13 1.33 -12.21 -9.75
C ALA A 13 1.34 -12.50 -8.23
N GLN A 14 2.51 -12.77 -7.67
CA GLN A 14 2.67 -12.98 -6.24
C GLN A 14 2.40 -11.70 -5.44
N ILE A 15 2.89 -10.56 -5.92
CA ILE A 15 2.66 -9.24 -5.31
C ILE A 15 1.16 -8.88 -5.37
N ALA A 16 0.49 -9.12 -6.50
CA ALA A 16 -0.96 -8.91 -6.61
C ALA A 16 -1.74 -9.78 -5.63
N ALA A 17 -1.36 -11.05 -5.48
CA ALA A 17 -1.97 -11.96 -4.51
C ALA A 17 -1.76 -11.49 -3.07
N LEU A 18 -0.53 -11.12 -2.70
CA LEU A 18 -0.22 -10.59 -1.37
C LEU A 18 -0.92 -9.25 -1.09
N TYR A 19 -1.04 -8.38 -2.09
CA TYR A 19 -1.79 -7.13 -2.00
C TYR A 19 -3.27 -7.42 -1.73
N TRP A 20 -3.87 -8.37 -2.46
CA TRP A 20 -5.24 -8.79 -2.21
C TRP A 20 -5.41 -9.42 -0.82
N GLU A 21 -4.47 -10.22 -0.34
CA GLU A 21 -4.53 -10.76 1.03
C GLU A 21 -4.46 -9.67 2.09
N ALA A 22 -3.61 -8.66 1.89
CA ALA A 22 -3.41 -7.57 2.83
C ALA A 22 -4.56 -6.55 2.84
N PHE A 23 -5.14 -6.25 1.67
CA PHE A 23 -6.11 -5.17 1.50
C PHE A 23 -7.50 -5.63 1.05
N GLY A 24 -7.65 -6.86 0.58
CA GLY A 24 -8.91 -7.40 0.05
C GLY A 24 -10.01 -7.57 1.09
N GLN A 25 -9.70 -7.70 2.39
CA GLN A 25 -10.74 -7.67 3.42
C GLN A 25 -11.48 -6.32 3.47
N LYS A 26 -10.78 -5.24 3.12
CA LYS A 26 -11.30 -3.86 3.11
C LYS A 26 -11.87 -3.51 1.75
N LEU A 27 -11.15 -3.88 0.70
CA LEU A 27 -11.50 -3.60 -0.70
C LEU A 27 -12.48 -4.62 -1.29
N GLY A 28 -12.77 -5.72 -0.61
CA GLY A 28 -13.45 -6.88 -1.18
C GLY A 28 -14.86 -6.63 -1.72
N ARG A 29 -15.63 -5.74 -1.07
CA ARG A 29 -16.94 -5.33 -1.58
C ARG A 29 -16.85 -4.47 -2.84
N VAL A 30 -15.75 -3.75 -3.00
CA VAL A 30 -15.54 -2.85 -4.13
C VAL A 30 -14.89 -3.62 -5.28
N MET A 31 -13.79 -4.33 -5.02
CA MET A 31 -12.95 -4.95 -6.03
C MET A 31 -13.27 -6.43 -6.28
N GLY A 32 -14.11 -7.06 -5.47
CA GLY A 32 -14.52 -8.46 -5.68
C GLY A 32 -15.26 -8.66 -7.02
N PRO A 33 -15.29 -9.91 -7.55
CA PRO A 33 -14.72 -11.15 -7.02
C PRO A 33 -13.19 -11.23 -7.10
N ARG A 34 -12.56 -12.13 -6.32
CA ARG A 34 -11.10 -12.26 -6.17
C ARG A 34 -10.36 -12.29 -7.52
N ASP A 35 -10.83 -13.08 -8.46
CA ASP A 35 -10.12 -13.26 -9.74
C ASP A 35 -10.06 -11.97 -10.56
N ARG A 36 -11.14 -11.18 -10.55
CA ARG A 36 -11.15 -9.85 -11.17
C ARG A 36 -10.23 -8.87 -10.43
N ALA A 37 -10.22 -8.93 -9.10
CA ALA A 37 -9.31 -8.10 -8.31
C ALA A 37 -7.85 -8.40 -8.64
N LEU A 38 -7.47 -9.68 -8.70
CA LEU A 38 -6.12 -10.08 -9.08
C LEU A 38 -5.77 -9.64 -10.50
N GLN A 39 -6.66 -9.87 -11.47
CA GLN A 39 -6.47 -9.39 -12.84
C GLN A 39 -6.25 -7.87 -12.90
N PHE A 40 -7.01 -7.12 -12.12
CA PHE A 40 -6.84 -5.67 -12.01
C PHE A 40 -5.48 -5.31 -11.41
N PHE A 41 -5.13 -5.85 -10.24
CA PHE A 41 -3.87 -5.51 -9.57
C PHE A 41 -2.66 -5.89 -10.42
N GLU A 42 -2.64 -7.07 -11.02
CA GLU A 42 -1.56 -7.47 -11.94
C GLU A 42 -1.38 -6.47 -13.08
N ALA A 43 -2.47 -5.98 -13.66
CA ALA A 43 -2.43 -5.05 -14.78
C ALA A 43 -1.97 -3.63 -14.41
N VAL A 44 -2.07 -3.23 -13.14
CA VAL A 44 -1.86 -1.84 -12.72
C VAL A 44 -0.73 -1.64 -11.71
N LEU A 45 -0.17 -2.73 -11.19
CA LEU A 45 1.00 -2.67 -10.33
C LEU A 45 2.17 -2.01 -11.08
N ASP A 46 2.79 -1.02 -10.49
CA ASP A 46 3.96 -0.34 -11.06
C ASP A 46 5.24 -0.72 -10.28
N PRO A 47 6.17 -1.45 -10.91
CA PRO A 47 7.46 -1.79 -10.31
C PRO A 47 8.26 -0.57 -9.88
N ALA A 48 8.14 0.59 -10.53
CA ALA A 48 8.93 1.77 -10.16
C ALA A 48 8.58 2.34 -8.78
N HIS A 49 7.41 1.97 -8.24
CA HIS A 49 6.82 2.49 -7.02
C HIS A 49 6.81 1.46 -5.87
N ALA A 50 7.71 0.48 -5.92
CA ALA A 50 7.86 -0.57 -4.92
C ALA A 50 9.27 -0.60 -4.32
N ILE A 51 9.37 -1.07 -3.08
CA ILE A 51 10.60 -1.59 -2.48
C ILE A 51 10.29 -3.02 -2.05
N CYS A 52 11.13 -3.96 -2.45
CA CYS A 52 10.93 -5.38 -2.22
C CYS A 52 12.03 -5.96 -1.35
N ALA A 53 11.66 -6.96 -0.56
CA ALA A 53 12.57 -7.78 0.21
C ALA A 53 12.56 -9.20 -0.33
N HIS A 54 13.74 -9.75 -0.62
CA HIS A 54 13.91 -11.11 -1.13
C HIS A 54 14.87 -11.95 -0.28
N THR A 55 14.74 -13.28 -0.34
CA THR A 55 15.78 -14.20 0.12
C THR A 55 17.01 -14.11 -0.79
N ALA A 56 18.14 -14.70 -0.37
CA ALA A 56 19.32 -14.82 -1.25
C ALA A 56 19.03 -15.65 -2.52
N ASN A 57 18.02 -16.53 -2.47
CA ASN A 57 17.59 -17.36 -3.58
C ASN A 57 16.55 -16.67 -4.48
N GLY A 58 16.12 -15.46 -4.13
CA GLY A 58 15.18 -14.66 -4.91
C GLY A 58 13.71 -14.82 -4.54
N ASP A 59 13.38 -15.50 -3.43
CA ASP A 59 11.99 -15.64 -2.98
C ASP A 59 11.49 -14.34 -2.35
N LEU A 60 10.29 -13.89 -2.73
CA LEU A 60 9.70 -12.66 -2.21
C LEU A 60 9.28 -12.81 -0.73
N LEU A 61 9.85 -11.96 0.12
CA LEU A 61 9.55 -11.88 1.55
C LEU A 61 8.54 -10.78 1.89
N GLY A 62 8.52 -9.68 1.13
CA GLY A 62 7.60 -8.58 1.36
C GLY A 62 7.81 -7.41 0.42
N VAL A 63 6.87 -6.48 0.45
CA VAL A 63 6.84 -5.28 -0.38
C VAL A 63 6.36 -4.10 0.45
N ALA A 64 6.96 -2.94 0.22
CA ALA A 64 6.42 -1.65 0.59
C ALA A 64 6.18 -0.82 -0.67
N GLY A 65 4.97 -0.29 -0.82
CA GLY A 65 4.62 0.65 -1.88
C GLY A 65 4.83 2.09 -1.45
N PHE A 66 5.01 2.99 -2.41
CA PHE A 66 5.00 4.43 -2.13
C PHE A 66 4.33 5.19 -3.28
N LYS A 67 3.82 6.39 -2.99
CA LYS A 67 3.26 7.31 -3.99
C LYS A 67 4.22 8.44 -4.30
N THR A 68 4.08 8.96 -5.51
CA THR A 68 4.82 10.10 -6.04
C THR A 68 3.87 10.94 -6.88
N HIS A 69 4.31 12.13 -7.28
CA HIS A 69 3.59 12.94 -8.26
C HIS A 69 3.43 12.26 -9.62
N THR A 70 4.26 11.26 -9.93
CA THR A 70 4.23 10.51 -11.20
C THR A 70 3.50 9.16 -11.14
N GLY A 71 3.14 8.65 -9.95
CA GLY A 71 2.52 7.33 -9.83
C GLY A 71 2.51 6.74 -8.42
N ALA A 72 2.04 5.50 -8.30
CA ALA A 72 1.93 4.74 -7.05
C ALA A 72 2.09 3.25 -7.32
N LEU A 73 2.32 2.45 -6.26
CA LEU A 73 2.47 0.99 -6.38
C LEU A 73 1.27 0.37 -7.11
N VAL A 74 0.06 0.71 -6.67
CA VAL A 74 -1.18 0.38 -7.39
C VAL A 74 -1.62 1.64 -8.11
N GLY A 75 -1.16 1.77 -9.35
CA GLY A 75 -1.72 2.74 -10.29
C GLY A 75 -3.10 2.29 -10.76
N GLY A 76 -3.76 3.09 -11.59
CA GLY A 76 -4.98 2.64 -12.26
C GLY A 76 -6.03 3.72 -12.39
N GLY A 77 -6.20 4.21 -13.62
CA GLY A 77 -7.31 5.07 -13.96
C GLY A 77 -8.58 4.31 -14.34
N MET A 78 -9.62 5.06 -14.65
CA MET A 78 -10.91 4.56 -15.11
C MET A 78 -10.80 3.51 -16.24
N GLY A 79 -9.85 3.65 -17.17
CA GLY A 79 -9.66 2.71 -18.29
C GLY A 79 -9.24 1.30 -17.86
N ASN A 80 -8.40 1.16 -16.83
CA ASN A 80 -8.00 -0.15 -16.31
C ASN A 80 -9.16 -0.82 -15.55
N LEU A 81 -9.92 -0.03 -14.79
CA LEU A 81 -11.14 -0.51 -14.15
C LEU A 81 -12.19 -0.94 -15.18
N ALA A 82 -12.39 -0.19 -16.26
CA ALA A 82 -13.36 -0.51 -17.30
C ALA A 82 -13.01 -1.81 -18.04
N ARG A 83 -11.71 -2.08 -18.24
CA ARG A 83 -11.24 -3.33 -18.87
C ARG A 83 -11.59 -4.58 -18.04
N VAL A 84 -11.62 -4.47 -16.71
CA VAL A 84 -11.87 -5.61 -15.81
C VAL A 84 -13.33 -5.70 -15.33
N TYR A 85 -13.96 -4.55 -15.04
CA TYR A 85 -15.28 -4.47 -14.42
C TYR A 85 -16.37 -3.91 -15.34
N GLY A 86 -16.02 -3.54 -16.59
CA GLY A 86 -16.92 -2.82 -17.50
C GLY A 86 -17.08 -1.34 -17.12
N TRP A 87 -17.57 -0.52 -18.05
CA TRP A 87 -17.69 0.93 -17.87
C TRP A 87 -18.61 1.35 -16.72
N VAL A 88 -19.77 0.68 -16.60
CA VAL A 88 -20.68 0.92 -15.48
C VAL A 88 -20.01 0.54 -14.16
N GLY A 89 -19.33 -0.61 -14.13
CA GLY A 89 -18.62 -1.10 -12.96
C GLY A 89 -17.44 -0.22 -12.54
N ALA A 90 -16.75 0.38 -13.51
CA ALA A 90 -15.64 1.30 -13.29
C ALA A 90 -16.13 2.62 -12.70
N MET A 91 -17.22 3.17 -13.23
CA MET A 91 -17.74 4.49 -12.84
C MET A 91 -18.07 4.57 -11.34
N TRP A 92 -18.86 3.63 -10.80
CA TRP A 92 -19.20 3.68 -9.37
C TRP A 92 -18.01 3.36 -8.47
N ARG A 93 -17.04 2.55 -8.92
CA ARG A 93 -15.80 2.28 -8.19
C ARG A 93 -14.91 3.51 -8.12
N VAL A 94 -14.74 4.22 -9.25
CA VAL A 94 -14.00 5.49 -9.28
C VAL A 94 -14.65 6.49 -8.33
N ALA A 95 -15.98 6.66 -8.40
CA ALA A 95 -16.69 7.55 -7.49
C ALA A 95 -16.47 7.16 -6.02
N LEU A 96 -16.56 5.87 -5.69
CA LEU A 96 -16.38 5.38 -4.33
C LEU A 96 -14.92 5.49 -3.82
N LEU A 97 -13.94 5.21 -4.68
CA LEU A 97 -12.52 5.34 -4.36
C LEU A 97 -12.10 6.80 -4.23
N ALA A 98 -12.66 7.70 -5.05
CA ALA A 98 -12.45 9.14 -4.92
C ALA A 98 -12.98 9.69 -3.58
N LEU A 99 -14.03 9.10 -3.01
CA LEU A 99 -14.49 9.43 -1.65
C LEU A 99 -13.53 8.95 -0.55
N LEU A 100 -12.64 8.00 -0.85
CA LEU A 100 -11.60 7.53 0.06
C LEU A 100 -10.25 8.22 -0.13
N GLU A 101 -9.96 8.73 -1.33
CA GLU A 101 -8.75 9.51 -1.60
C GLU A 101 -8.80 10.81 -0.79
N ARG A 102 -8.26 10.75 0.41
CA ARG A 102 -8.11 11.88 1.34
C ARG A 102 -6.70 12.43 1.21
N ASP A 103 -6.60 13.76 1.08
CA ASP A 103 -5.38 14.58 1.02
C ASP A 103 -4.08 13.81 0.77
N THR A 104 -3.70 13.71 -0.50
CA THR A 104 -2.30 13.62 -0.91
C THR A 104 -1.61 14.94 -0.60
N GLU A 105 -1.32 15.15 0.69
CA GLU A 105 -0.36 16.17 1.12
C GLU A 105 0.98 15.79 0.48
N ASN A 106 1.42 16.57 -0.50
CA ASN A 106 2.57 16.25 -1.35
C ASN A 106 3.92 16.66 -0.73
N ASP A 107 3.91 17.26 0.46
CA ASP A 107 5.12 17.73 1.13
C ASP A 107 5.93 16.55 1.71
N ARG A 108 5.25 15.45 2.07
CA ARG A 108 5.84 14.27 2.71
C ARG A 108 5.96 13.10 1.76
N PHE A 109 6.96 12.25 1.97
CA PHE A 109 7.07 11.01 1.20
C PHE A 109 6.00 10.00 1.68
N LEU A 110 5.00 9.74 0.83
CA LEU A 110 3.86 8.89 1.19
C LEU A 110 4.13 7.41 0.92
N MET A 111 4.18 6.60 1.98
CA MET A 111 4.18 5.14 1.87
C MET A 111 2.76 4.62 1.67
N ASP A 112 2.57 3.82 0.63
CA ASP A 112 1.27 3.28 0.19
C ASP A 112 1.19 1.78 0.43
N GLY A 113 1.16 1.43 1.70
CA GLY A 113 1.02 0.06 2.15
C GLY A 113 2.32 -0.72 2.23
N ILE A 114 2.30 -1.68 3.15
CA ILE A 114 3.37 -2.63 3.41
C ILE A 114 2.75 -3.99 3.68
N PHE A 115 3.32 -5.03 3.09
CA PHE A 115 2.88 -6.40 3.31
C PHE A 115 4.06 -7.35 3.29
N VAL A 116 4.00 -8.32 4.19
CA VAL A 116 5.05 -9.32 4.41
C VAL A 116 4.40 -10.68 4.23
N ALA A 117 5.05 -11.53 3.42
CA ALA A 117 4.62 -12.88 3.16
C ALA A 117 4.38 -13.62 4.49
N PRO A 118 3.31 -14.42 4.62
CA PRO A 118 2.97 -15.07 5.89
C PRO A 118 4.14 -15.81 6.55
N ALA A 119 4.94 -16.53 5.75
CA ALA A 119 6.12 -17.28 6.20
C ALA A 119 7.28 -16.40 6.69
N ALA A 120 7.33 -15.12 6.29
CA ALA A 120 8.41 -14.18 6.61
C ALA A 120 8.06 -13.22 7.76
N ARG A 121 6.86 -13.35 8.34
CA ARG A 121 6.39 -12.49 9.44
C ARG A 121 7.20 -12.76 10.71
N GLY A 122 7.53 -11.68 11.44
CA GLY A 122 8.30 -11.77 12.69
C GLY A 122 9.82 -11.85 12.51
N GLN A 123 10.32 -11.84 11.26
CA GLN A 123 11.75 -11.95 10.94
C GLN A 123 12.42 -10.60 10.64
N GLY A 124 11.82 -9.49 11.07
CA GLY A 124 12.36 -8.14 10.82
C GLY A 124 12.14 -7.58 9.41
N VAL A 125 11.49 -8.31 8.48
CA VAL A 125 11.26 -7.85 7.10
C VAL A 125 10.53 -6.51 7.03
N GLY A 126 9.48 -6.32 7.84
CA GLY A 126 8.72 -5.08 7.87
C GLY A 126 9.56 -3.88 8.31
N THR A 127 10.48 -4.08 9.26
CA THR A 127 11.44 -3.05 9.70
C THR A 127 12.40 -2.70 8.58
N ALA A 128 13.00 -3.69 7.93
CA ALA A 128 13.94 -3.44 6.82
C ALA A 128 13.27 -2.72 5.63
N LEU A 129 12.00 -3.03 5.34
CA LEU A 129 11.24 -2.31 4.31
C LEU A 129 10.96 -0.86 4.71
N LEU A 130 10.66 -0.58 5.99
CA LEU A 130 10.43 0.79 6.47
C LEU A 130 11.71 1.62 6.45
N ASP A 131 12.84 1.04 6.83
CA ASP A 131 14.13 1.72 6.76
C ASP A 131 14.51 2.01 5.30
N ALA A 132 14.26 1.07 4.39
CA ALA A 132 14.48 1.30 2.97
C ALA A 132 13.55 2.37 2.37
N ILE A 133 12.30 2.49 2.85
CA ILE A 133 11.40 3.59 2.50
C ILE A 133 11.94 4.93 3.00
N ALA A 134 12.47 4.98 4.23
CA ALA A 134 13.11 6.17 4.78
C ALA A 134 14.34 6.58 3.95
N ASP A 135 15.19 5.63 3.56
CA ASP A 135 16.36 5.90 2.71
C ASP A 135 15.93 6.39 1.32
N LYS A 136 14.87 5.82 0.76
CA LYS A 136 14.29 6.29 -0.51
C LYS A 136 13.75 7.70 -0.40
N ALA A 137 13.06 8.04 0.68
CA ALA A 137 12.56 9.37 0.95
C ALA A 137 13.70 10.39 1.05
N ARG A 138 14.77 10.09 1.81
CA ARG A 138 15.98 10.92 1.91
C ARG A 138 16.63 11.14 0.55
N SER A 139 16.79 10.08 -0.25
CA SER A 139 17.37 10.16 -1.59
C SER A 139 16.59 11.06 -2.56
N ARG A 140 15.31 11.32 -2.24
CA ARG A 140 14.40 12.18 -3.01
C ARG A 140 14.21 13.56 -2.40
N GLY A 141 14.97 13.89 -1.35
CA GLY A 141 14.95 15.21 -0.72
C GLY A 141 13.81 15.43 0.26
N HIS A 142 13.10 14.38 0.69
CA HIS A 142 12.08 14.50 1.73
C HIS A 142 12.71 14.38 3.11
N SER A 143 12.27 15.22 4.04
CA SER A 143 12.63 15.18 5.47
C SER A 143 11.69 14.31 6.29
N GLU A 144 10.54 13.91 5.76
CA GLU A 144 9.51 13.16 6.49
C GLU A 144 8.91 12.04 5.63
N VAL A 145 8.61 10.90 6.26
CA VAL A 145 7.76 9.84 5.68
C VAL A 145 6.39 9.89 6.34
N ARG A 146 5.33 9.88 5.53
CA ARG A 146 3.94 9.75 5.96
C ARG A 146 3.39 8.38 5.59
N LEU A 147 2.55 7.84 6.46
CA LEU A 147 1.70 6.68 6.17
C LEU A 147 0.34 6.83 6.85
N ASP A 148 -0.64 6.09 6.36
CA ASP A 148 -1.94 5.97 7.01
C ASP A 148 -2.13 4.53 7.51
N VAL A 149 -2.53 4.39 8.78
CA VAL A 149 -2.84 3.10 9.40
C VAL A 149 -4.29 3.09 9.85
N ILE A 150 -5.02 2.05 9.50
CA ILE A 150 -6.40 1.90 9.96
C ILE A 150 -6.46 1.23 11.34
N ASP A 151 -7.50 1.52 12.10
CA ASP A 151 -7.73 0.98 13.45
C ASP A 151 -7.75 -0.55 13.54
N THR A 152 -8.25 -1.24 12.52
CA THR A 152 -8.28 -2.71 12.49
C THR A 152 -6.91 -3.35 12.22
N ASN A 153 -5.83 -2.57 12.13
CA ASN A 153 -4.46 -3.09 11.98
C ASN A 153 -3.51 -2.64 13.12
N PRO A 154 -3.77 -3.04 14.38
CA PRO A 154 -2.95 -2.65 15.53
C PRO A 154 -1.51 -3.16 15.43
N ARG A 155 -1.29 -4.27 14.71
CA ARG A 155 0.04 -4.84 14.47
C ARG A 155 0.91 -3.90 13.62
N ALA A 156 0.35 -3.33 12.55
CA ALA A 156 1.07 -2.37 11.72
C ALA A 156 1.34 -1.07 12.50
N ARG A 157 0.35 -0.57 13.24
CA ARG A 157 0.54 0.60 14.10
C ARG A 157 1.70 0.42 15.08
N ALA A 158 1.73 -0.70 15.80
CA ALA A 158 2.82 -0.99 16.74
C ALA A 158 4.19 -1.14 16.04
N LEU A 159 4.23 -1.64 14.79
CA LEU A 159 5.46 -1.64 13.99
C LEU A 159 5.90 -0.21 13.68
N TYR A 160 5.00 0.65 13.23
CA TYR A 160 5.31 2.04 12.88
C TYR A 160 5.78 2.84 14.11
N GLU A 161 5.10 2.71 15.25
CA GLU A 161 5.49 3.36 16.51
C GLU A 161 6.90 2.95 16.93
N ARG A 162 7.25 1.65 16.84
CA ARG A 162 8.62 1.16 17.11
C ARG A 162 9.67 1.66 16.10
N GLN A 163 9.24 2.12 14.94
CA GLN A 163 10.11 2.68 13.90
C GLN A 163 10.15 4.22 13.96
N GLY A 164 9.62 4.83 15.02
CA GLY A 164 9.67 6.28 15.22
C GLY A 164 8.58 7.06 14.51
N PHE A 165 7.54 6.40 14.00
CA PHE A 165 6.36 7.10 13.50
C PHE A 165 5.48 7.58 14.65
N VAL A 166 5.03 8.84 14.58
CA VAL A 166 4.14 9.47 15.54
C VAL A 166 2.80 9.75 14.87
N ALA A 167 1.70 9.44 15.57
CA ALA A 167 0.35 9.75 15.11
C ALA A 167 0.07 11.26 15.19
N ILE A 168 -0.33 11.87 14.08
CA ILE A 168 -0.59 13.32 14.00
C ILE A 168 -2.07 13.66 13.77
N LYS A 169 -2.84 12.75 13.17
CA LYS A 169 -4.25 12.98 12.83
C LYS A 169 -4.99 11.65 12.75
N THR A 170 -6.17 11.56 13.36
CA THR A 170 -7.09 10.43 13.16
C THR A 170 -8.36 10.97 12.51
N GLN A 171 -8.86 10.26 11.51
CA GLN A 171 -10.07 10.63 10.79
C GLN A 171 -11.01 9.45 10.70
N ASP A 172 -12.28 9.68 11.06
CA ASP A 172 -13.32 8.69 10.94
C ASP A 172 -13.80 8.55 9.48
N LEU A 173 -14.20 7.35 9.10
CA LEU A 173 -14.80 7.07 7.79
C LEU A 173 -16.30 7.37 7.75
N GLY A 174 -16.92 7.69 8.89
CA GLY A 174 -18.36 7.92 8.98
C GLY A 174 -19.14 6.71 8.43
N VAL A 175 -20.13 6.97 7.58
CA VAL A 175 -20.97 5.92 6.99
C VAL A 175 -20.20 4.93 6.09
N LEU A 176 -19.05 5.34 5.54
CA LEU A 176 -18.21 4.48 4.68
C LEU A 176 -17.60 3.30 5.45
N ARG A 177 -17.57 3.33 6.79
CA ARG A 177 -17.12 2.21 7.64
C ARG A 177 -17.83 0.90 7.31
N HIS A 178 -19.12 0.98 6.96
CA HIS A 178 -19.92 -0.21 6.65
C HIS A 178 -19.52 -0.86 5.33
N VAL A 179 -18.93 -0.09 4.40
CA VAL A 179 -18.43 -0.58 3.12
C VAL A 179 -17.02 -1.16 3.30
N PHE A 180 -16.12 -0.40 3.91
CA PHE A 180 -14.68 -0.70 3.99
C PHE A 180 -14.24 -1.49 5.23
N ARG A 181 -15.15 -1.69 6.20
CA ARG A 181 -14.95 -2.51 7.42
C ARG A 181 -13.83 -2.01 8.34
N PHE A 182 -13.69 -0.69 8.46
CA PHE A 182 -12.87 -0.03 9.47
C PHE A 182 -13.46 1.33 9.83
N ASP A 183 -13.30 1.77 11.07
CA ASP A 183 -14.01 2.95 11.58
C ASP A 183 -13.20 4.23 11.35
N SER A 184 -11.88 4.13 11.46
CA SER A 184 -10.95 5.26 11.41
C SER A 184 -9.61 4.94 10.76
N ALA A 185 -8.97 5.97 10.22
CA ALA A 185 -7.59 5.95 9.75
C ALA A 185 -6.76 7.00 10.49
N THR A 186 -5.61 6.59 11.01
CA THR A 186 -4.63 7.46 11.66
C THR A 186 -3.46 7.71 10.72
N THR A 187 -3.22 8.98 10.42
CA THR A 187 -2.00 9.44 9.76
C THR A 187 -0.85 9.45 10.76
N MET A 188 0.25 8.81 10.38
CA MET A 188 1.48 8.78 11.15
C MET A 188 2.65 9.32 10.32
N VAL A 189 3.56 10.03 10.98
CA VAL A 189 4.74 10.65 10.36
C VAL A 189 6.01 10.26 11.10
N ARG A 190 7.08 9.98 10.36
CA ARG A 190 8.43 9.78 10.89
C ARG A 190 9.33 10.87 10.30
N ASP A 191 9.99 11.61 11.17
CA ASP A 191 11.05 12.55 10.79
C ASP A 191 12.33 11.78 10.41
N LEU A 192 13.02 12.25 9.39
CA LEU A 192 14.24 11.65 8.83
C LEU A 192 15.51 12.45 9.14
N CYS A 193 15.35 13.62 9.77
CA CYS A 193 16.42 14.55 10.12
C CYS A 193 17.24 14.10 11.33
#